data_AF-W4LLW3-F1
#
_entry.id   AF-W4LLW3-F1
#
_cell.length_a   1.000
_cell.length_b   1.000
_cell.length_c   1.000
_cell.angle_alpha   90.00
_cell.angle_beta   90.00
_cell.angle_gamma   90.00
#
_symmetry.space_group_name_H-M   'P 1'
#
loop_
_entity.id
_entity.type
_entity.pdbx_description
1 polymer ?
#
loop_
_entity_poly.entity_id
_entity_poly.type
_entity_poly.pdbx_seq_one_letter_code
_entity_poly.pdbx_strand_id
1 'polypeptide(L)'
;MQTQSSDTFTQGWTQIVSVGDNLLFYRADSLSAIGHIDESGLLVQTQSSDTFTQGWTQIVSVGDNLLFYRADGLSAIGHIDESGLFVQTQSSDTFTQGWTQIVSVGE
;
A
#
# COMPACT_ATOMS: atom_id res chain seq x y z
N MET A 1 -19.54 4.53 -21.77
CA MET A 1 -18.75 5.24 -20.75
C MET A 1 -19.18 4.67 -19.41
N GLN A 2 -18.45 3.67 -18.91
CA GLN A 2 -18.79 3.03 -17.64
C GLN A 2 -18.00 3.78 -16.57
N THR A 3 -18.66 4.70 -15.88
CA THR A 3 -18.17 5.21 -14.60
C THR A 3 -17.94 3.99 -13.72
N GLN A 4 -16.68 3.71 -13.34
CA GLN A 4 -16.44 2.76 -12.27
C GLN A 4 -17.27 3.24 -11.08
N SER A 5 -18.18 2.37 -10.63
CA SER A 5 -19.00 2.63 -9.47
C SER A 5 -18.06 3.03 -8.33
N SER A 6 -18.31 4.21 -7.76
CA SER A 6 -17.68 4.75 -6.56
C SER A 6 -17.83 3.86 -5.30
N ASP A 7 -18.24 2.60 -5.47
CA ASP A 7 -18.53 1.65 -4.41
C ASP A 7 -17.28 0.89 -3.93
N THR A 8 -16.15 0.97 -4.64
CA THR A 8 -14.90 0.29 -4.21
C THR A 8 -14.01 1.15 -3.30
N PHE A 9 -14.13 2.49 -3.35
CA PHE A 9 -13.43 3.40 -2.45
C PHE A 9 -14.34 3.87 -1.32
N THR A 10 -14.51 3.01 -0.32
CA THR A 10 -15.22 3.35 0.91
C THR A 10 -14.49 4.46 1.70
N GLN A 11 -15.13 5.02 2.73
CA GLN A 11 -14.51 6.07 3.54
C GLN A 11 -13.39 5.53 4.44
N GLY A 12 -12.50 6.42 4.90
CA GLY A 12 -11.56 6.13 5.98
C GLY A 12 -10.17 5.66 5.56
N TRP A 13 -9.82 5.63 4.27
CA TRP A 13 -8.44 5.39 3.83
C TRP A 13 -7.46 6.33 4.53
N THR A 14 -6.40 5.77 5.11
CA THR A 14 -5.44 6.50 5.94
C THR A 14 -4.14 6.79 5.20
N GLN A 15 -3.79 5.97 4.20
CA GLN A 15 -2.52 6.07 3.48
C GLN A 15 -2.73 5.75 2.01
N ILE A 16 -2.08 6.51 1.15
CA ILE A 16 -2.00 6.29 -0.30
C ILE A 16 -0.53 6.44 -0.70
N VAL A 17 0.05 5.42 -1.34
CA VAL A 17 1.46 5.37 -1.68
C VAL A 17 1.62 4.97 -3.14
N SER A 18 2.40 5.73 -3.90
CA SER A 18 2.80 5.39 -5.26
C SER A 18 4.03 4.49 -5.25
N VAL A 19 4.02 3.41 -6.03
CA VAL A 19 5.13 2.49 -6.24
C VAL A 19 5.11 1.99 -7.69
N GLY A 20 6.17 2.29 -8.44
CA GLY A 20 6.14 2.19 -9.90
C GLY A 20 4.92 2.94 -10.48
N ASP A 21 4.19 2.27 -11.37
CA ASP A 21 2.97 2.80 -12.00
C ASP A 21 1.69 2.54 -11.16
N ASN A 22 1.83 1.91 -9.99
CA ASN A 22 0.72 1.52 -9.15
C ASN A 22 0.56 2.43 -7.92
N LEU A 23 -0.63 2.40 -7.35
CA LEU A 23 -1.04 3.03 -6.11
C LEU A 23 -1.49 1.95 -5.14
N LEU A 24 -0.93 1.95 -3.94
CA LEU A 24 -1.48 1.24 -2.80
C LEU A 24 -2.34 2.20 -1.98
N PHE A 25 -3.57 1.77 -1.68
CA PHE A 25 -4.45 2.39 -0.71
C PHE A 25 -4.52 1.49 0.51
N TYR A 26 -4.35 2.06 1.69
CA TYR A 26 -4.42 1.33 2.95
C TYR A 26 -5.29 2.06 3.97
N ARG A 27 -6.04 1.26 4.71
CA ARG A 27 -6.84 1.69 5.85
C ARG A 27 -6.41 0.91 7.09
N ALA A 28 -6.35 1.61 8.21
CA ALA A 28 -5.84 1.07 9.47
C ALA A 28 -6.54 -0.22 9.97
N ASP A 29 -7.75 -0.52 9.48
CA ASP A 29 -8.54 -1.69 9.86
C ASP A 29 -8.25 -2.97 9.06
N SER A 30 -7.21 -2.97 8.20
CA SER A 30 -6.74 -4.03 7.28
C SER A 30 -7.20 -3.90 5.83
N LEU A 31 -8.15 -3.01 5.52
CA LEU A 31 -8.54 -2.85 4.12
C LEU A 31 -7.40 -2.25 3.31
N SER A 32 -7.21 -2.83 2.13
CA SER A 32 -6.23 -2.40 1.15
C SER A 32 -6.77 -2.56 -0.26
N ALA A 33 -6.30 -1.72 -1.16
CA ALA A 33 -6.55 -1.83 -2.58
C ALA A 33 -5.29 -1.45 -3.37
N ILE A 34 -5.12 -2.09 -4.53
CA ILE A 34 -4.11 -1.69 -5.51
C ILE A 34 -4.84 -1.30 -6.79
N GLY A 35 -4.33 -0.25 -7.42
CA GLY A 35 -4.70 0.09 -8.79
C GLY A 35 -3.67 1.00 -9.44
N HIS A 36 -3.86 1.32 -10.71
CA HIS A 36 -3.05 2.27 -11.47
C HIS A 36 -3.94 3.26 -12.21
N ILE A 37 -3.39 4.38 -12.65
CA ILE A 37 -4.10 5.31 -13.52
C ILE A 37 -3.83 4.91 -14.97
N ASP A 38 -4.88 4.60 -15.73
CA ASP A 38 -4.76 4.25 -17.14
C ASP A 38 -4.49 5.49 -18.02
N GLU A 39 -4.24 5.27 -19.32
CA GLU A 39 -3.98 6.34 -20.29
C GLU A 39 -5.14 7.35 -20.42
N SER A 40 -6.36 6.96 -20.02
CA SER A 40 -7.53 7.84 -20.01
C SER A 40 -7.66 8.68 -18.73
N GLY A 41 -6.74 8.50 -17.78
CA GLY A 41 -6.75 9.18 -16.49
C GLY A 41 -7.70 8.54 -15.47
N LEU A 42 -8.16 7.31 -15.71
CA LEU A 42 -9.06 6.59 -14.81
C LEU A 42 -8.27 5.64 -13.89
N LEU A 43 -8.66 5.60 -12.61
CA LEU A 43 -8.13 4.59 -11.70
C LEU A 43 -8.68 3.22 -12.05
N VAL A 44 -7.81 2.26 -12.34
CA VAL A 44 -8.12 0.86 -12.58
C VAL A 44 -7.64 0.04 -11.38
N GLN A 45 -8.59 -0.51 -10.63
CA GLN A 45 -8.27 -1.35 -9.47
C GLN A 45 -7.93 -2.78 -9.92
N THR A 46 -6.79 -3.28 -9.46
CA THR A 46 -6.28 -4.63 -9.74
C THR A 46 -6.40 -5.56 -8.54
N GLN A 47 -6.44 -5.01 -7.32
CA GLN A 47 -6.58 -5.80 -6.09
C GLN A 47 -7.52 -5.11 -5.09
N SER A 48 -8.31 -5.91 -4.38
CA SER A 48 -8.93 -5.56 -3.09
C SER A 48 -8.55 -6.63 -2.08
N SER A 49 -8.17 -6.24 -0.86
CA SER A 49 -7.86 -7.18 0.21
C SER A 49 -8.24 -6.63 1.57
N ASP A 50 -8.66 -7.51 2.47
CA ASP A 50 -8.93 -7.27 3.89
C ASP A 50 -7.98 -8.06 4.81
N THR A 51 -6.96 -8.71 4.23
CA THR A 51 -6.05 -9.62 4.95
C THR A 51 -4.73 -8.98 5.36
N PHE A 52 -4.53 -7.69 5.06
CA PHE A 52 -3.32 -6.98 5.49
C PHE A 52 -3.27 -6.89 7.01
N THR A 53 -2.05 -6.82 7.55
CA THR A 53 -1.92 -6.57 8.99
C THR A 53 -2.53 -5.21 9.35
N GLN A 54 -3.26 -5.18 10.47
CA GLN A 54 -3.89 -3.96 10.97
C GLN A 54 -2.88 -3.01 11.60
N GLY A 55 -3.22 -1.72 11.54
CA GLY A 55 -2.52 -0.65 12.23
C GLY A 55 -1.15 -0.30 11.67
N TRP A 56 -0.85 -0.54 10.39
CA TRP A 56 0.35 0.05 9.78
C TRP A 56 0.32 1.57 9.98
N THR A 57 1.40 2.11 10.54
CA THR A 57 1.49 3.54 10.86
C THR A 57 2.24 4.29 9.79
N GLN A 58 3.15 3.63 9.06
CA GLN A 58 3.94 4.19 7.97
C GLN A 58 4.00 3.18 6.83
N ILE A 59 3.77 3.64 5.61
CA ILE A 59 3.98 2.86 4.38
C ILE A 59 4.70 3.79 3.42
N VAL A 60 5.84 3.35 2.90
CA VAL A 60 6.66 4.13 1.97
C VAL A 60 7.14 3.25 0.82
N SER A 61 7.31 3.85 -0.36
CA SER A 61 7.94 3.18 -1.50
C SER A 61 9.44 3.39 -1.51
N VAL A 62 10.21 2.33 -1.73
CA VAL A 62 11.67 2.32 -1.84
C VAL A 62 12.03 1.55 -3.12
N GLY A 63 12.34 2.28 -4.18
CA GLY A 63 12.35 1.73 -5.54
C GLY A 63 10.99 1.12 -5.89
N ASP A 64 11.00 -0.09 -6.42
CA ASP A 64 9.78 -0.86 -6.76
C ASP A 64 9.17 -1.62 -5.56
N ASN A 65 9.73 -1.44 -4.35
CA ASN A 65 9.25 -2.09 -3.14
C ASN A 65 8.47 -1.13 -2.25
N LEU A 66 7.66 -1.70 -1.37
CA LEU A 66 6.96 -1.03 -0.30
C LEU A 66 7.52 -1.52 1.04
N LEU A 67 7.87 -0.58 1.91
CA LEU A 67 8.15 -0.84 3.32
C LEU A 67 6.92 -0.45 4.14
N PHE A 68 6.42 -1.40 4.90
CA PHE A 68 5.38 -1.23 5.89
C PHE A 68 6.03 -1.21 7.27
N TYR A 69 5.61 -0.27 8.11
CA TYR A 69 6.06 -0.17 9.49
C TYR A 69 4.89 0.18 10.42
N ARG A 70 4.90 -0.43 11.59
CA ARG A 70 3.97 -0.17 12.68
C ARG A 70 4.75 0.27 13.91
N ALA A 71 4.15 1.15 14.70
CA ALA A 71 4.79 1.78 15.86
C ALA A 71 5.37 0.79 16.91
N ASP A 72 4.88 -0.46 16.94
CA ASP A 72 5.36 -1.53 17.81
C ASP A 72 6.61 -2.28 17.29
N GLY A 73 7.17 -1.84 16.16
CA GLY A 73 8.37 -2.44 15.56
C GLY A 73 8.09 -3.53 14.53
N LEU A 74 6.80 -3.86 14.28
CA LEU A 74 6.47 -4.74 13.17
C LEU A 74 6.76 -4.05 11.84
N SER A 75 7.31 -4.81 10.90
CA SER A 75 7.63 -4.37 9.56
C SER A 75 7.38 -5.47 8.54
N ALA A 76 7.06 -5.06 7.31
CA ALA A 76 6.96 -5.95 6.17
C ALA A 76 7.51 -5.26 4.92
N ILE A 77 8.05 -6.05 4.00
CA ILE A 77 8.48 -5.61 2.69
C ILE A 77 7.73 -6.42 1.65
N GLY A 78 7.30 -5.77 0.58
CA GLY A 78 6.74 -6.42 -0.58
C GLY A 78 6.80 -5.52 -1.80
N HIS A 79 6.36 -6.04 -2.94
CA HIS A 79 6.24 -5.29 -4.19
C HIS A 79 4.89 -5.59 -4.82
N ILE A 80 4.59 -4.88 -5.90
CA ILE A 80 3.41 -5.15 -6.73
C ILE A 80 3.91 -5.89 -7.97
N ASP A 81 3.36 -7.07 -8.24
CA ASP A 81 3.75 -7.87 -9.39
C ASP A 81 3.13 -7.32 -10.70
N GLU A 82 3.50 -7.92 -11.83
CA GLU A 82 2.99 -7.53 -13.15
C GLU A 82 1.47 -7.67 -13.30
N SER A 83 0.82 -8.46 -12.44
CA SER A 83 -0.65 -8.60 -12.42
C SER A 83 -1.33 -7.55 -11.53
N GLY A 84 -0.55 -6.63 -10.94
CA GLY A 84 -1.07 -5.61 -10.03
C GLY A 84 -1.46 -6.17 -8.66
N LEU A 85 -0.84 -7.28 -8.23
CA LEU A 85 -1.09 -7.91 -6.93
C LEU A 85 0.06 -7.65 -5.97
N PHE A 86 -0.25 -7.41 -4.69
CA PHE A 86 0.77 -7.31 -3.66
C PHE A 86 1.40 -8.68 -3.37
N VAL A 87 2.74 -8.72 -3.42
CA VAL A 87 3.55 -9.87 -3.02
C VAL A 87 4.44 -9.47 -1.85
N GLN A 88 4.17 -10.04 -0.68
CA GLN A 88 5.02 -9.86 0.49
C GLN A 88 6.28 -10.73 0.35
N THR A 89 7.46 -10.12 0.45
CA THR A 89 8.76 -10.79 0.33
C THR A 89 9.44 -10.97 1.69
N GLN A 90 9.13 -10.12 2.67
CA GLN A 90 9.71 -10.20 4.00
C GLN A 90 8.73 -9.71 5.07
N SER A 91 8.84 -10.29 6.26
CA SER A 91 8.30 -9.73 7.50
C SER A 91 9.35 -9.79 8.61
N SER A 92 9.26 -8.84 9.54
CA SER A 92 10.15 -8.76 10.69
C SER A 92 9.47 -8.00 11.83
N ASP A 93 9.74 -8.41 13.06
CA ASP A 93 9.31 -7.77 14.31
C ASP A 93 10.50 -7.17 15.08
N THR A 94 11.66 -7.06 14.44
CA THR A 94 12.91 -6.66 15.10
C THR A 94 13.29 -5.20 14.89
N PHE A 95 12.46 -4.43 14.17
CA PHE A 95 12.68 -2.99 14.03
C PHE A 95 12.47 -2.29 15.37
N THR A 96 13.28 -1.26 15.64
CA THR A 96 13.12 -0.45 16.85
C THR A 96 11.74 0.22 16.86
N GLN A 97 11.12 0.30 18.03
CA GLN A 97 9.80 0.89 18.20
C GLN A 97 9.84 2.42 18.17
N GLY A 98 8.69 3.04 17.93
CA GLY A 98 8.51 4.48 18.09
C GLY A 98 8.99 5.37 16.95
N TRP A 99 9.31 4.82 15.77
CA TRP A 99 9.54 5.66 14.58
C TRP A 99 8.23 6.33 14.19
N THR A 100 8.25 7.66 14.09
CA THR A 100 7.08 8.47 13.75
C THR A 100 7.11 8.96 12.30
N GLN A 101 8.29 8.97 11.69
CA GLN A 101 8.47 9.33 10.30
C GLN A 101 9.50 8.39 9.66
N ILE A 102 9.12 7.83 8.52
CA ILE A 102 10.02 7.09 7.63
C ILE A 102 9.92 7.78 6.28
N VAL A 103 11.05 8.08 5.68
CA VAL A 103 11.14 8.68 4.36
C VAL A 103 11.95 7.77 3.47
N SER A 104 11.52 7.63 2.22
CA SER A 104 12.34 6.96 1.23
C SER A 104 13.47 7.87 0.77
N VAL A 105 14.63 7.27 0.56
CA VAL A 105 15.71 7.87 -0.21
C VAL A 105 15.53 7.35 -1.64
N GLY A 106 15.24 8.24 -2.59
CA GLY A 106 15.08 7.86 -3.99
C GLY A 106 16.35 7.21 -4.55
N GLU A 107 16.23 6.60 -5.72
CA GLU A 107 17.39 6.23 -6.53
C GLU A 107 17.95 7.44 -7.31
#